data_AF-A0A2M8KEK0-F1
#
_entry.id   AF-A0A2M8KEK0-F1
#
_cell.length_a   1.000
_cell.length_b   1.000
_cell.length_c   1.000
_cell.angle_alpha   90.00
_cell.angle_beta   90.00
_cell.angle_gamma   90.00
#
_symmetry.space_group_name_H-M   'P 1'
#
loop_
_entity.id
_entity.type
_entity.pdbx_description
1 polymer ?
#
loop_
_entity_poly.entity_id
_entity_poly.type
_entity_poly.pdbx_seq_one_letter_code
_entity_poly.pdbx_strand_id
1 'polypeptide(L)'
;MLENIQKKIQFLILICLSIVLLTISLLNNSVSYFVDLRQNSIKVKILENVIDISIASSLRDAVKINFYPQTRYSSNQYLISDKGFLNNLLKIYQNILLKTNPSQITYEQSPHSIQRYIQFNPFRSSFQISQGTSIYRFEINIPDFSLEVWKNNEKINQQIINVSWIKLIIFPILSSLSIAMLLILLFTSIFRPIGYHSEQK
;
A
#
# COMPACT_ATOMS: atom_id res chain seq x y z
N MET A 1 -22.60 -11.92 -37.11
CA MET A 1 -22.89 -12.27 -35.69
C MET A 1 -21.64 -12.71 -34.94
N LEU A 2 -20.88 -13.69 -35.44
CA LEU A 2 -19.61 -14.15 -34.84
C LEU A 2 -18.58 -13.04 -34.60
N GLU A 3 -18.38 -12.14 -35.57
CA GLU A 3 -17.42 -11.03 -35.44
C GLU A 3 -17.76 -10.09 -34.27
N ASN A 4 -19.06 -9.84 -34.03
CA ASN A 4 -19.52 -9.00 -32.92
C ASN A 4 -19.29 -9.70 -31.56
N ILE A 5 -19.51 -11.02 -31.50
CA ILE A 5 -19.21 -11.81 -30.30
C ILE A 5 -17.71 -11.80 -30.00
N GLN A 6 -16.86 -11.96 -31.02
CA GLN A 6 -15.41 -11.91 -30.88
C GLN A 6 -14.91 -10.55 -30.36
N LYS A 7 -15.42 -9.44 -30.89
CA LYS A 7 -15.09 -8.08 -30.41
C LYS A 7 -15.48 -7.88 -28.94
N LYS A 8 -16.66 -8.35 -28.53
CA LYS A 8 -17.11 -8.30 -27.12
C LYS A 8 -16.20 -9.11 -26.19
N ILE A 9 -15.78 -10.31 -26.61
CA ILE A 9 -14.85 -11.15 -25.85
C ILE A 9 -13.49 -10.45 -25.71
N GLN A 10 -12.93 -9.91 -26.79
CA GLN A 10 -11.66 -9.16 -26.76
C GLN A 10 -11.73 -7.97 -25.82
N PHE A 11 -12.82 -7.20 -25.87
CA PHE A 11 -13.05 -6.06 -24.98
C PHE A 11 -13.09 -6.48 -23.50
N LEU A 12 -13.80 -7.57 -23.18
CA LEU A 12 -13.86 -8.11 -21.83
C LEU A 12 -12.47 -8.56 -21.33
N ILE A 13 -11.70 -9.24 -22.18
CA ILE A 13 -10.33 -9.67 -21.86
C ILE A 13 -9.44 -8.47 -21.54
N LEU A 14 -9.50 -7.41 -22.35
CA LEU A 14 -8.71 -6.19 -22.15
C LEU A 14 -9.07 -5.47 -20.84
N ILE A 15 -10.36 -5.40 -20.50
CA ILE A 15 -10.80 -4.86 -19.20
C ILE A 15 -10.26 -5.70 -18.05
N CYS A 16 -10.43 -7.02 -18.11
CA CYS A 16 -9.92 -7.91 -17.07
C CYS A 16 -8.40 -7.77 -16.89
N LEU A 17 -7.65 -7.70 -17.98
CA LEU A 17 -6.20 -7.51 -17.94
C LEU A 17 -5.82 -6.15 -17.32
N SER A 18 -6.55 -5.09 -17.67
CA SER A 18 -6.33 -3.76 -17.10
C SER A 18 -6.54 -3.75 -15.58
N ILE A 19 -7.59 -4.41 -15.09
CA ILE A 19 -7.89 -4.55 -13.66
C ILE A 19 -6.79 -5.33 -12.94
N VAL A 20 -6.31 -6.42 -13.54
CA VAL A 20 -5.21 -7.22 -13.00
C VAL A 20 -3.92 -6.40 -12.88
N LEU A 21 -3.55 -5.68 -13.95
CA LEU A 21 -2.34 -4.85 -13.95
C LEU A 21 -2.40 -3.69 -12.96
N LEU A 22 -3.57 -3.06 -12.82
CA LEU A 22 -3.80 -2.02 -11.83
C LEU A 22 -3.69 -2.58 -10.40
N THR A 23 -4.25 -3.77 -10.18
CA THR A 23 -4.16 -4.47 -8.90
C THR A 23 -2.70 -4.79 -8.54
N ILE A 24 -1.92 -5.32 -9.49
CA ILE A 24 -0.48 -5.57 -9.31
C ILE A 24 0.26 -4.28 -8.97
N SER A 25 -0.04 -3.18 -9.67
CA SER A 25 0.56 -1.86 -9.42
C SER A 25 0.33 -1.39 -7.98
N LEU A 26 -0.93 -1.45 -7.54
CA LEU A 26 -1.33 -0.98 -6.21
C LEU A 26 -0.69 -1.80 -5.09
N LEU A 27 -0.62 -3.12 -5.25
CA LEU A 27 0.02 -4.01 -4.28
C LEU A 27 1.53 -3.80 -4.21
N ASN A 28 2.14 -3.51 -5.35
CA ASN A 28 3.57 -3.26 -5.41
C ASN A 28 3.95 -1.93 -4.77
N ASN A 29 3.04 -0.95 -4.77
CA ASN A 29 3.19 0.30 -4.04
C ASN A 29 2.76 0.21 -2.56
N SER A 30 3.13 -0.90 -1.89
CA SER A 30 2.79 -1.11 -0.48
C SER A 30 3.89 -1.83 0.31
N VAL A 31 3.94 -1.51 1.60
CA VAL A 31 4.79 -2.15 2.61
C VAL A 31 3.93 -2.72 3.72
N SER A 32 4.33 -3.87 4.24
CA SER A 32 3.63 -4.52 5.36
C SER A 32 4.36 -4.30 6.68
N TYR A 33 3.57 -4.12 7.73
CA TYR A 33 3.99 -4.06 9.13
C TYR A 33 3.38 -5.23 9.85
N PHE A 34 4.13 -5.88 10.71
CA PHE A 34 3.58 -6.81 11.69
C PHE A 34 3.85 -6.25 13.08
N VAL A 35 2.80 -6.20 13.88
CA VAL A 35 2.87 -5.78 15.28
C VAL A 35 2.44 -6.95 16.13
N ASP A 36 3.40 -7.56 16.80
CA ASP A 36 3.22 -8.66 17.74
C ASP A 36 3.38 -8.11 19.16
N LEU A 37 2.25 -7.98 19.86
CA LEU A 37 2.19 -7.50 21.23
C LEU A 37 2.36 -8.70 22.17
N ARG A 38 3.48 -8.77 22.89
CA ARG A 38 3.77 -9.85 23.85
C ARG A 38 3.55 -9.36 25.27
N GLN A 39 3.74 -10.21 26.27
CA GLN A 39 3.53 -9.81 27.65
C GLN A 39 4.46 -8.67 28.10
N ASN A 40 5.75 -8.75 27.75
CA ASN A 40 6.77 -7.79 28.19
C ASN A 40 7.54 -7.14 27.03
N SER A 41 7.08 -7.31 25.79
CA SER A 41 7.73 -6.70 24.64
C SER A 41 6.77 -6.41 23.49
N ILE A 42 7.14 -5.45 22.65
CA ILE A 42 6.48 -5.16 21.38
C ILE A 42 7.46 -5.54 20.28
N LYS A 43 7.08 -6.52 19.48
CA LYS A 43 7.86 -6.93 18.31
C LYS A 43 7.22 -6.33 17.06
N VAL A 44 7.94 -5.43 16.40
CA VAL A 44 7.52 -4.82 15.14
C VAL A 44 8.41 -5.33 14.02
N LYS A 45 7.80 -5.94 13.00
CA LYS A 45 8.48 -6.27 11.74
C LYS A 45 8.08 -5.27 10.67
N ILE A 46 9.06 -4.59 10.10
CA ILE A 46 8.90 -3.64 9.01
C ILE A 46 9.82 -4.08 7.88
N LEU A 47 9.25 -4.39 6.71
CA LEU A 47 9.99 -5.03 5.62
C LEU A 47 10.65 -6.33 6.11
N GLU A 48 11.98 -6.41 6.04
CA GLU A 48 12.80 -7.53 6.51
C GLU A 48 13.35 -7.30 7.92
N ASN A 49 13.20 -6.09 8.47
CA ASN A 49 13.76 -5.72 9.78
C ASN A 49 12.79 -6.05 10.90
N VAL A 50 13.35 -6.58 11.99
CA VAL A 50 12.62 -6.95 13.19
C VAL A 50 13.16 -6.13 14.34
N ILE A 51 12.28 -5.36 14.98
CA ILE A 51 12.58 -4.54 16.15
C ILE A 51 11.82 -5.14 17.32
N ASP A 52 12.54 -5.51 18.38
CA ASP A 52 11.95 -5.96 19.63
C ASP A 52 12.19 -4.89 20.69
N ILE A 53 11.11 -4.35 21.25
CA ILE A 53 11.14 -3.29 22.25
C ILE A 53 10.71 -3.91 23.57
N SER A 54 11.66 -4.07 24.49
CA SER A 54 11.36 -4.50 25.86
C SER A 54 10.57 -3.41 26.59
N ILE A 55 9.51 -3.82 27.27
CA ILE A 55 8.67 -2.94 28.06
C ILE A 55 8.85 -3.30 29.54
N ALA A 56 9.03 -2.29 30.38
CA ALA A 56 9.20 -2.49 31.82
C ALA A 56 7.94 -3.05 32.52
N SER A 57 6.76 -2.77 31.98
CA SER A 57 5.47 -3.21 32.52
C SER A 57 4.75 -4.18 31.57
N SER A 58 4.03 -5.14 32.15
CA SER A 58 3.24 -6.10 31.40
C SER A 58 2.16 -5.39 30.57
N LEU A 59 2.02 -5.74 29.30
CA LEU A 59 0.93 -5.30 28.42
C LEU A 59 -0.41 -5.86 28.90
N ARG A 60 -1.20 -5.04 29.61
CA ARG A 60 -2.55 -5.40 30.10
C ARG A 60 -3.67 -4.69 29.33
N ASP A 61 -3.38 -3.51 28.79
CA ASP A 61 -4.36 -2.67 28.11
C ASP A 61 -4.22 -2.75 26.59
N ALA A 62 -5.29 -2.34 25.90
CA ALA A 62 -5.25 -2.17 24.45
C ALA A 62 -4.21 -1.12 24.05
N VAL A 63 -3.46 -1.43 23.00
CA VAL A 63 -2.40 -0.56 22.48
C VAL A 63 -2.96 0.25 21.33
N LYS A 64 -2.71 1.56 21.36
CA LYS A 64 -3.11 2.47 20.28
C LYS A 64 -2.00 2.56 19.26
N ILE A 65 -2.37 2.35 18.01
CA ILE A 65 -1.51 2.42 16.85
C ILE A 65 -1.96 3.61 16.01
N ASN A 66 -1.15 4.66 15.98
CA ASN A 66 -1.41 5.88 15.24
C ASN A 66 -0.53 5.93 13.99
N PHE A 67 -1.13 6.26 12.85
CA PHE A 67 -0.44 6.50 11.60
C PHE A 67 -0.61 7.96 11.18
N TYR A 68 0.52 8.61 10.93
CA TYR A 68 0.58 10.00 10.51
C TYR A 68 1.03 10.06 9.04
N PRO A 69 0.08 10.19 8.10
CA PRO A 69 0.42 10.29 6.69
C PRO A 69 1.18 11.60 6.43
N GLN A 70 2.25 11.52 5.63
CA GLN A 70 2.97 12.72 5.21
C GLN A 70 2.42 13.25 3.89
N THR A 71 2.05 14.54 3.88
CA THR A 71 1.41 15.21 2.73
C THR A 71 2.39 15.81 1.72
N ARG A 72 3.71 15.65 1.93
CA ARG A 72 4.75 16.25 1.05
C ARG A 72 4.83 15.63 -0.36
N TYR A 73 4.08 14.56 -0.65
CA TYR A 73 4.13 13.85 -1.93
C TYR A 73 2.76 13.85 -2.63
N SER A 74 2.77 13.67 -3.96
CA SER A 74 1.60 13.81 -4.84
C SER A 74 0.47 12.77 -4.61
N SER A 75 0.72 11.73 -3.82
CA SER A 75 -0.25 10.69 -3.50
C SER A 75 -0.43 10.52 -2.00
N ASN A 76 -1.69 10.39 -1.57
CA ASN A 76 -2.05 10.15 -0.18
C ASN A 76 -1.48 8.81 0.32
N GLN A 77 -1.14 8.79 1.60
CA GLN A 77 -0.69 7.59 2.29
C GLN A 77 -1.84 7.03 3.12
N TYR A 78 -1.95 5.70 3.13
CA TYR A 78 -3.01 5.01 3.85
C TYR A 78 -2.41 3.82 4.59
N LEU A 79 -2.81 3.65 5.85
CA LEU A 79 -2.56 2.43 6.61
C LEU A 79 -3.87 1.67 6.75
N ILE A 80 -3.90 0.41 6.34
CA ILE A 80 -5.04 -0.49 6.52
C ILE A 80 -4.63 -1.73 7.33
N SER A 81 -5.50 -2.20 8.22
CA SER A 81 -5.37 -3.55 8.80
C SER A 81 -5.56 -4.58 7.69
N ASP A 82 -4.64 -5.55 7.60
CA ASP A 82 -4.71 -6.63 6.62
C ASP A 82 -5.90 -7.56 6.94
N LYS A 83 -6.90 -7.56 6.04
CA LYS A 83 -8.09 -8.42 6.10
C LYS A 83 -8.18 -9.35 4.88
N GLY A 84 -7.04 -9.66 4.26
CA GLY A 84 -6.95 -10.44 3.05
C GLY A 84 -7.04 -9.60 1.76
N PHE A 85 -6.59 -10.21 0.68
CA PHE A 85 -6.30 -9.56 -0.60
C PHE A 85 -7.45 -8.67 -1.12
N LEU A 86 -8.66 -9.24 -1.28
CA LEU A 86 -9.79 -8.55 -1.89
C LEU A 86 -10.25 -7.35 -1.05
N ASN A 87 -10.32 -7.51 0.27
CA ASN A 87 -10.70 -6.43 1.19
C ASN A 87 -9.69 -5.28 1.18
N ASN A 88 -8.40 -5.63 1.18
CA ASN A 88 -7.33 -4.64 1.13
C ASN A 88 -7.38 -3.83 -0.16
N LEU A 89 -7.56 -4.52 -1.29
CA LEU A 89 -7.69 -3.92 -2.60
C LEU A 89 -8.86 -2.94 -2.65
N LEU A 90 -10.05 -3.39 -2.25
CA LEU A 90 -11.26 -2.58 -2.25
C LEU A 90 -11.12 -1.34 -1.37
N LYS A 91 -10.51 -1.49 -0.19
CA LYS A 91 -10.27 -0.37 0.74
C LYS A 91 -9.25 0.63 0.19
N ILE A 92 -8.20 0.17 -0.50
CA ILE A 92 -7.25 1.04 -1.19
C ILE A 92 -7.96 1.83 -2.29
N TYR A 93 -8.76 1.17 -3.14
CA TYR A 93 -9.52 1.85 -4.19
C TYR A 93 -10.49 2.88 -3.62
N GLN A 94 -11.25 2.53 -2.58
CA GLN A 94 -12.16 3.46 -1.91
C GLN A 94 -11.42 4.69 -1.40
N ASN A 95 -10.27 4.49 -0.73
CA ASN A 95 -9.47 5.60 -0.22
C ASN A 95 -8.93 6.51 -1.33
N ILE A 96 -8.45 5.93 -2.45
CA ILE A 96 -7.96 6.70 -3.61
C ILE A 96 -9.08 7.50 -4.27
N LEU A 97 -10.24 6.87 -4.50
CA LEU A 97 -11.37 7.49 -5.21
C LEU A 97 -12.08 8.55 -4.37
N LEU A 98 -12.27 8.29 -3.07
CA LEU A 98 -12.96 9.21 -2.17
C LEU A 98 -12.09 10.39 -1.72
N LYS A 99 -10.79 10.38 -2.08
CA LYS A 99 -9.80 11.39 -1.68
C LYS A 99 -9.90 11.75 -0.20
N THR A 100 -10.21 10.76 0.64
CA THR A 100 -10.17 10.96 2.08
C THR A 100 -8.73 11.34 2.41
N ASN A 101 -8.53 12.55 2.94
CA ASN A 101 -7.25 12.99 3.48
C ASN A 101 -7.24 12.56 4.93
N PRO A 102 -6.58 11.44 5.31
CA PRO A 102 -6.48 11.12 6.71
C PRO A 102 -5.57 12.17 7.36
N SER A 103 -6.06 12.89 8.36
CA SER A 103 -5.20 13.67 9.25
C SER A 103 -4.43 12.75 10.21
N GLN A 104 -5.06 11.63 10.58
CA GLN A 104 -4.49 10.55 11.37
C GLN A 104 -5.36 9.29 11.23
N ILE A 105 -4.75 8.10 11.18
CA ILE A 105 -5.48 6.83 11.26
C ILE A 105 -5.11 6.16 12.59
N THR A 106 -6.11 5.82 13.39
CA THR A 106 -5.91 5.18 14.70
C THR A 106 -6.51 3.78 14.69
N TYR A 107 -5.74 2.81 15.14
CA TYR A 107 -6.16 1.44 15.39
C TYR A 107 -5.97 1.11 16.87
N GLU A 108 -6.89 0.30 17.42
CA GLU A 108 -6.74 -0.30 18.73
C GLU A 108 -6.46 -1.79 18.56
N GLN A 109 -5.41 -2.27 19.21
CA GLN A 109 -5.01 -3.66 19.16
C GLN A 109 -5.04 -4.25 20.57
N SER A 110 -5.73 -5.38 20.73
CA SER A 110 -5.82 -6.09 22.01
C SER A 110 -4.44 -6.55 22.49
N PRO A 111 -4.20 -6.62 23.81
CA PRO A 111 -2.96 -7.19 24.33
C PRO A 111 -2.80 -8.65 23.88
N HIS A 112 -1.55 -9.13 23.83
CA HIS A 112 -1.24 -10.53 23.46
C HIS A 112 -1.72 -10.95 22.07
N SER A 113 -1.73 -10.01 21.12
CA SER A 113 -2.21 -10.25 19.76
C SER A 113 -1.18 -9.90 18.71
N ILE A 114 -1.36 -10.49 17.53
CA ILE A 114 -0.60 -10.16 16.34
C ILE A 114 -1.53 -9.55 15.30
N GLN A 115 -1.13 -8.41 14.74
CA GLN A 115 -1.85 -7.76 13.66
C GLN A 115 -0.89 -7.36 12.55
N ARG A 116 -1.30 -7.63 11.31
CA ARG A 116 -0.62 -7.11 10.13
C ARG A 116 -1.32 -5.86 9.62
N TYR A 117 -0.53 -4.88 9.22
CA TYR A 117 -0.97 -3.68 8.55
C TYR A 117 -0.29 -3.55 7.20
N ILE A 118 -0.95 -2.91 6.25
CA ILE A 118 -0.44 -2.60 4.93
C ILE A 118 -0.49 -1.08 4.78
N GLN A 119 0.67 -0.49 4.48
CA GLN A 119 0.76 0.91 4.10
C GLN A 119 0.88 1.02 2.60
N PHE A 120 -0.01 1.81 2.01
CA PHE A 120 0.09 2.27 0.65
C PHE A 120 0.97 3.52 0.58
N ASN A 121 1.81 3.62 -0.45
CA ASN A 121 2.72 4.73 -0.69
C ASN A 121 3.74 4.98 0.45
N PRO A 122 4.69 4.07 0.69
CA PRO A 122 5.48 4.03 1.92
C PRO A 122 6.76 4.89 1.95
N PHE A 123 6.92 5.86 1.04
CA PHE A 123 8.20 6.56 0.86
C PHE A 123 8.73 7.25 2.11
N ARG A 124 7.87 7.97 2.83
CA ARG A 124 8.18 8.53 4.16
C ARG A 124 6.97 8.46 5.05
N SER A 125 7.09 7.84 6.21
CA SER A 125 5.95 7.69 7.11
C SER A 125 6.35 7.53 8.55
N SER A 126 5.44 7.96 9.42
CA SER A 126 5.55 7.77 10.86
C SER A 126 4.42 6.87 11.34
N PHE A 127 4.82 5.80 12.02
CA PHE A 127 3.96 4.84 12.67
C PHE A 127 4.25 4.88 14.15
N GLN A 128 3.22 5.05 14.98
CA GLN A 128 3.38 5.23 16.43
C GLN A 128 2.58 4.18 17.19
N ILE A 129 3.22 3.59 18.20
CA ILE A 129 2.61 2.71 19.19
C ILE A 129 2.63 3.42 20.54
N SER A 130 1.45 3.68 21.09
CA SER A 130 1.29 4.29 22.42
C SER A 130 0.88 3.23 23.44
N GLN A 131 1.65 3.13 24.53
CA GLN A 131 1.37 2.25 25.66
C GLN A 131 1.55 3.03 26.97
N GLY A 132 0.44 3.30 27.67
CA GLY A 132 0.46 4.12 28.89
C GLY A 132 1.06 5.51 28.59
N THR A 133 2.14 5.85 29.28
CA THR A 133 2.90 7.10 29.08
C THR A 133 4.02 6.99 28.05
N SER A 134 4.35 5.78 27.60
CA SER A 134 5.43 5.56 26.63
C SER A 134 4.89 5.60 25.19
N ILE A 135 5.59 6.37 24.36
CA ILE A 135 5.31 6.50 22.94
C ILE A 135 6.51 5.97 22.16
N TYR A 136 6.29 4.94 21.37
CA TYR A 136 7.27 4.39 20.44
C TYR A 136 6.90 4.81 19.03
N ARG A 137 7.78 5.56 18.36
CA ARG A 137 7.56 6.05 17.00
C ARG A 137 8.59 5.43 16.05
N PHE A 138 8.11 4.86 14.98
CA PHE A 138 8.87 4.23 13.91
C PHE A 138 8.76 5.12 12.69
N GLU A 139 9.88 5.71 12.29
CA GLU A 139 9.97 6.57 11.12
C GLU A 139 10.69 5.83 10.01
N ILE A 140 10.03 5.69 8.86
CA ILE A 140 10.57 5.02 7.69
C ILE A 140 10.85 6.08 6.64
N ASN A 141 12.01 5.98 6.03
CA ASN A 141 12.43 6.84 4.95
C ASN A 141 13.07 5.97 3.87
N ILE A 142 12.25 5.56 2.91
CA ILE A 142 12.67 4.68 1.82
C ILE A 142 13.74 5.32 0.92
N PRO A 143 13.62 6.60 0.49
CA PRO A 143 14.68 7.27 -0.26
C PRO A 143 16.05 7.24 0.42
N ASP A 144 16.06 7.39 1.75
CA ASP A 144 17.28 7.44 2.54
C ASP A 144 17.64 6.07 3.15
N PHE A 145 16.92 5.01 2.76
CA PHE A 145 17.08 3.64 3.25
C PHE A 145 17.14 3.53 4.77
N SER A 146 16.37 4.35 5.50
CA SER A 146 16.45 4.39 6.96
C SER A 146 15.15 4.00 7.65
N LEU A 147 15.31 3.32 8.78
CA LEU A 147 14.28 3.07 9.78
C LEU A 147 14.79 3.57 11.12
N GLU A 148 14.10 4.54 11.68
CA GLU A 148 14.43 5.15 12.96
C GLU A 148 13.38 4.76 14.00
N VAL A 149 13.82 4.45 15.21
CA VAL A 149 12.96 4.15 16.34
C VAL A 149 13.20 5.19 17.41
N TRP A 150 12.11 5.82 17.83
CA TRP A 150 12.10 6.86 18.84
C TRP A 150 11.25 6.43 20.02
N LYS A 151 11.67 6.77 21.24
CA LYS A 151 10.90 6.62 22.48
C LYS A 151 10.75 7.97 23.14
N ASN A 152 9.53 8.46 23.33
CA ASN A 152 9.27 9.74 24.02
C ASN A 152 10.12 10.93 23.51
N ASN A 153 10.38 10.99 22.19
CA ASN A 153 11.25 11.95 21.49
C ASN A 153 12.77 11.71 21.53
N GLU A 154 13.24 10.63 22.16
CA GLU A 154 14.64 10.22 22.07
C GLU A 154 14.81 9.13 21.01
N LYS A 155 15.77 9.31 20.09
CA LYS A 155 16.12 8.28 19.11
C LYS A 155 16.84 7.14 19.83
N ILE A 156 16.25 5.95 19.85
CA ILE A 156 16.81 4.77 20.53
C ILE A 156 17.48 3.79 19.57
N ASN A 157 17.13 3.83 18.28
CA ASN A 157 17.70 2.93 17.28
C ASN A 157 17.61 3.56 15.87
N GLN A 158 18.57 3.22 15.02
CA GLN A 158 18.57 3.56 13.60
C GLN A 158 19.16 2.39 12.81
N GLN A 159 18.41 1.94 11.81
CA GLN A 159 18.78 0.80 10.97
C GLN A 159 18.70 1.19 9.50
N ILE A 160 19.60 0.61 8.69
CA ILE A 160 19.50 0.67 7.24
C ILE A 160 18.50 -0.39 6.81
N ILE A 161 17.53 -0.01 5.99
CA ILE A 161 16.51 -0.92 5.45
C ILE A 161 16.83 -1.29 4.01
N ASN A 162 16.68 -2.58 3.69
CA ASN A 162 16.69 -3.01 2.31
C ASN A 162 15.29 -2.79 1.72
N VAL A 163 15.22 -2.03 0.63
CA VAL A 163 13.96 -1.73 -0.05
C VAL A 163 14.05 -2.18 -1.50
N SER A 164 13.07 -2.96 -1.94
CA SER A 164 12.96 -3.35 -3.35
C SER A 164 12.49 -2.15 -4.19
N TRP A 165 13.44 -1.37 -4.72
CA TRP A 165 13.14 -0.27 -5.64
C TRP A 165 12.46 -0.73 -6.92
N ILE A 166 12.77 -1.94 -7.37
CA ILE A 166 12.05 -2.59 -8.48
C ILE A 166 10.56 -2.64 -8.16
N LYS A 167 10.22 -3.03 -6.92
CA LYS A 167 8.84 -3.10 -6.47
C LYS A 167 8.16 -1.73 -6.41
N LEU A 168 8.85 -0.72 -5.90
CA LEU A 168 8.24 0.59 -5.59
C LEU A 168 8.25 1.60 -6.74
N ILE A 169 9.18 1.48 -7.69
CA ILE A 169 9.29 2.40 -8.84
C ILE A 169 8.94 1.69 -10.13
N ILE A 170 9.63 0.58 -10.43
CA ILE A 170 9.55 -0.04 -11.76
C ILE A 170 8.17 -0.65 -11.99
N PHE A 171 7.61 -1.39 -11.02
CA PHE A 171 6.29 -1.98 -11.19
C PHE A 171 5.19 -0.93 -11.39
N PRO A 172 5.07 0.16 -10.59
CA PRO A 172 4.11 1.20 -10.88
C PRO A 172 4.24 1.80 -12.28
N ILE A 173 5.46 2.08 -12.75
CA ILE A 173 5.70 2.62 -14.10
C ILE A 173 5.27 1.63 -15.17
N LEU A 174 5.70 0.37 -15.08
CA LEU A 174 5.36 -0.67 -16.05
C LEU A 174 3.85 -0.93 -16.08
N SER A 175 3.20 -0.98 -14.92
CA SER A 175 1.76 -1.11 -14.83
C SER A 175 1.04 0.09 -15.45
N SER A 176 1.48 1.33 -15.19
CA SER A 176 0.91 2.53 -15.81
C SER A 176 1.08 2.53 -17.32
N LEU A 177 2.25 2.17 -17.85
CA LEU A 177 2.50 2.03 -19.28
C LEU A 177 1.60 0.96 -19.91
N SER A 178 1.47 -0.17 -19.24
CA SER A 178 0.65 -1.29 -19.72
C SER A 178 -0.83 -0.91 -19.76
N ILE A 179 -1.32 -0.21 -18.73
CA ILE A 179 -2.69 0.32 -18.69
C ILE A 179 -2.90 1.36 -19.81
N ALA A 180 -1.95 2.28 -20.00
CA ALA A 180 -2.04 3.28 -21.07
C ALA A 180 -2.10 2.62 -22.46
N MET A 181 -1.26 1.62 -22.72
CA MET A 181 -1.28 0.86 -23.97
C MET A 181 -2.61 0.12 -24.16
N LEU A 182 -3.17 -0.46 -23.10
CA LEU A 182 -4.49 -1.10 -23.16
C LEU A 182 -5.60 -0.09 -23.45
N LEU A 183 -5.57 1.10 -22.87
CA LEU A 183 -6.53 2.17 -23.17
C LEU A 183 -6.44 2.62 -24.64
N ILE A 184 -5.23 2.71 -25.21
CA ILE A 184 -5.04 3.01 -26.64
C ILE A 184 -5.63 1.89 -27.52
N LEU A 185 -5.35 0.63 -27.19
CA LEU A 185 -5.92 -0.53 -27.91
C LEU A 185 -7.45 -0.56 -27.82
N LEU A 186 -8.00 -0.27 -26.65
CA LEU A 186 -9.45 -0.13 -26.45
C LEU A 186 -10.03 0.99 -27.31
N PHE A 187 -9.43 2.18 -27.26
CA PHE A 187 -9.88 3.33 -28.04
C PHE A 187 -9.85 3.06 -29.55
N THR A 188 -8.72 2.55 -30.06
CA THR A 188 -8.58 2.21 -31.48
C THR A 188 -9.50 1.08 -31.93
N SER A 189 -9.87 0.15 -31.05
CA SER A 189 -10.82 -0.93 -31.36
C SER A 189 -12.28 -0.45 -31.43
N ILE A 190 -12.67 0.53 -30.59
CA ILE A 190 -14.03 1.10 -30.57
C ILE A 190 -14.21 2.10 -31.72
N PHE A 191 -13.21 2.96 -31.95
CA PHE A 191 -13.30 4.07 -32.89
C PHE A 191 -12.62 3.81 -34.24
N ARG A 192 -12.30 2.54 -34.55
CA ARG A 192 -11.80 2.18 -35.88
C ARG A 192 -12.85 2.61 -36.92
N PRO A 193 -12.53 3.51 -37.86
CA PRO A 193 -13.51 3.98 -38.83
C PRO A 193 -14.00 2.80 -39.67
N ILE A 194 -15.31 2.58 -39.66
CA ILE A 194 -15.99 1.53 -40.44
C ILE A 194 -15.93 1.82 -41.96
N GLY A 195 -15.43 2.99 -42.38
CA GLY A 195 -15.36 3.40 -43.78
C GLY A 195 -13.93 3.51 -44.31
N TYR A 196 -13.25 2.39 -44.54
CA TYR A 196 -12.17 2.28 -45.53
C TYR A 196 -12.19 0.85 -46.15
N HIS A 197 -13.38 0.29 -46.38
CA HIS A 197 -13.52 -0.52 -47.58
C HIS A 197 -13.62 0.47 -48.73
N SER A 198 -12.45 0.87 -49.24
CA SER A 198 -12.39 1.40 -50.58
C SER A 198 -13.07 0.40 -51.48
N GLU A 199 -14.21 0.78 -52.04
CA GLU A 199 -14.68 0.28 -53.31
C GLU A 199 -13.54 0.47 -54.31
N GLN A 200 -12.63 -0.50 -54.40
CA GLN A 200 -11.79 -0.67 -55.56
C GLN A 200 -12.49 -1.69 -56.43
N LYS A 201 -13.13 -1.11 -57.45
CA LYS A 201 -13.68 -1.71 -58.67
C LYS A 201 -12.99 -2.99 -59.11
#